data_AF-A0A1F7C031-F1
#
_entry.id   AF-A0A1F7C031-F1
#
_cell.length_a   1.000
_cell.length_b   1.000
_cell.length_c   1.000
_cell.angle_alpha   90.00
_cell.angle_beta   90.00
_cell.angle_gamma   90.00
#
_symmetry.space_group_name_H-M   'P 1'
#
loop_
_entity.id
_entity.type
_entity.pdbx_description
1 polymer ?
#
loop_
_entity_poly.entity_id
_entity_poly.type
_entity_poly.pdbx_seq_one_letter_code
_entity_poly.pdbx_strand_id
1 'polypeptide(L)'
;MNIIGGIFGIIFGYVLIRYRERIGGMLGDPAWAASIGGIYNVLIIVGIFIFLWSLTTMTGTSDFLFSPIINLFGGNTPPAPSDF
;
A
#
# COMPACT_ATOMS: atom_id res chain seq x y z
N MET A 1 -16.44 6.46 -2.55
CA MET A 1 -15.73 7.45 -1.72
C MET A 1 -16.10 7.26 -0.25
N ASN A 2 -15.22 6.66 0.56
CA ASN A 2 -15.42 6.50 2.01
C ASN A 2 -14.45 7.42 2.77
N ILE A 3 -14.83 8.69 2.92
CA ILE A 3 -13.99 9.77 3.47
C ILE A 3 -13.54 9.46 4.90
N ILE A 4 -14.46 9.00 5.75
CA ILE A 4 -14.18 8.67 7.16
C ILE A 4 -13.11 7.56 7.26
N GLY A 5 -13.25 6.51 6.46
CA GLY A 5 -12.29 5.41 6.43
C GLY A 5 -10.90 5.84 5.97
N GLY A 6 -10.81 6.72 4.97
CA GLY A 6 -9.53 7.26 4.50
C GLY A 6 -8.83 8.14 5.54
N ILE A 7 -9.57 8.95 6.30
CA ILE A 7 -8.98 9.75 7.39
C ILE A 7 -8.38 8.84 8.47
N PHE A 8 -9.09 7.78 8.87
CA PHE A 8 -8.55 6.80 9.82
C PHE A 8 -7.29 6.12 9.29
N GLY A 9 -7.27 5.74 8.02
CA GLY A 9 -6.10 5.12 7.40
C GLY A 9 -4.90 6.08 7.28
N ILE A 10 -5.13 7.36 6.98
CA ILE A 10 -4.08 8.39 6.99
C ILE A 10 -3.48 8.55 8.38
N ILE A 11 -4.32 8.69 9.41
CA ILE A 11 -3.87 8.82 10.80
C ILE A 11 -3.11 7.57 11.23
N PHE A 12 -3.64 6.38 10.90
CA PHE A 12 -2.99 5.12 11.22
C PHE A 12 -1.62 4.99 10.54
N GLY A 13 -1.54 5.27 9.24
CA GLY A 13 -0.27 5.25 8.49
C GLY A 13 0.74 6.25 9.07
N TYR A 14 0.30 7.46 9.43
CA TYR A 14 1.15 8.45 10.09
C TYR A 14 1.67 7.94 11.45
N VAL A 15 0.79 7.41 12.30
CA VAL A 15 1.16 6.84 13.61
C VAL A 15 2.17 5.71 13.45
N LEU A 16 1.98 4.84 12.46
CA LEU A 16 2.86 3.71 12.19
C LEU A 16 4.26 4.18 11.78
N ILE A 17 4.36 5.22 10.93
CA ILE A 17 5.64 5.83 10.55
C ILE A 17 6.27 6.64 11.70
N ARG A 18 5.45 7.33 12.50
CA ARG A 18 5.89 8.17 13.62
C ARG A 18 6.46 7.34 14.76
N TYR A 19 5.81 6.23 15.09
CA TYR A 19 6.18 5.35 16.21
C TYR A 19 6.91 4.08 15.74
N ARG A 20 7.43 4.06 14.50
CA ARG A 20 8.13 2.92 13.90
C ARG A 20 9.27 2.35 14.76
N GLU A 21 9.98 3.19 15.53
CA GLU A 21 11.03 2.74 16.45
C GLU A 21 10.47 1.92 17.61
N ARG A 22 9.41 2.41 18.25
CA ARG A 22 8.74 1.69 19.34
C ARG A 22 8.07 0.42 18.84
N ILE A 23 7.36 0.52 17.72
CA ILE A 23 6.64 -0.63 17.14
C ILE A 23 7.64 -1.68 16.67
N GLY A 24 8.72 -1.28 15.99
CA GLY A 24 9.80 -2.19 15.59
C GLY A 24 10.50 -2.82 16.77
N GLY A 25 10.77 -2.05 17.83
CA GLY A 25 11.33 -2.57 19.08
C GLY A 25 10.41 -3.57 19.80
N MET A 26 9.08 -3.44 19.67
CA MET A 26 8.10 -4.40 20.20
C MET A 26 7.96 -5.65 19.34
N LEU A 27 8.03 -5.51 18.01
CA LEU A 27 7.93 -6.62 17.07
C LEU A 27 9.21 -7.46 17.01
N GLY A 28 10.34 -6.91 17.46
CA GLY A 28 11.66 -7.51 17.29
C GLY A 28 12.12 -7.49 15.84
N ASP A 29 13.25 -8.13 15.56
CA ASP A 29 13.82 -8.17 14.20
C ASP A 29 13.74 -9.60 13.62
N PRO A 30 12.65 -9.96 12.94
CA PRO A 30 12.48 -11.29 12.41
C PRO A 30 13.41 -11.51 11.20
N ALA A 31 13.93 -12.73 11.05
CA ALA A 31 14.94 -13.05 10.04
C ALA A 31 14.52 -12.73 8.59
N TRP A 32 13.23 -12.78 8.26
CA TRP A 32 12.73 -12.41 6.94
C TRP A 32 12.82 -10.89 6.69
N ALA A 33 12.65 -10.07 7.73
CA ALA A 33 12.70 -8.62 7.61
C ALA A 33 14.12 -8.13 7.33
N ALA A 34 15.15 -8.89 7.73
CA ALA A 34 16.54 -8.59 7.42
C ALA A 34 16.79 -8.43 5.91
N SER A 35 16.07 -9.18 5.05
CA SER A 35 16.20 -9.08 3.59
C SER A 35 15.73 -7.74 3.01
N ILE A 36 14.92 -6.99 3.75
CA ILE A 36 14.32 -5.70 3.35
C ILE A 36 15.00 -4.52 4.12
N GLY A 37 16.07 -4.81 4.86
CA GLY A 37 16.77 -3.83 5.71
C GLY A 37 16.21 -3.74 7.14
N GLY A 38 15.59 -4.82 7.62
CA GLY A 38 15.08 -4.96 8.98
C GLY A 38 13.61 -4.57 9.12
N ILE A 39 13.03 -4.87 10.29
CA ILE A 39 11.61 -4.59 10.58
C ILE A 39 11.25 -3.10 10.42
N TYR A 40 12.24 -2.23 10.62
CA TYR A 40 12.09 -0.79 10.54
C TYR A 40 11.66 -0.32 9.14
N ASN A 41 12.35 -0.81 8.11
CA ASN A 41 12.02 -0.51 6.73
C ASN A 41 10.66 -1.08 6.35
N VAL A 42 10.33 -2.28 6.84
CA VAL A 42 9.02 -2.89 6.62
C VAL A 42 7.90 -1.99 7.17
N LEU A 43 8.05 -1.47 8.39
CA LEU A 43 7.07 -0.54 8.98
C LEU A 43 6.94 0.75 8.18
N ILE A 44 8.04 1.29 7.65
CA ILE A 44 8.00 2.47 6.77
C ILE A 44 7.22 2.16 5.49
N ILE A 45 7.53 1.05 4.81
CA ILE A 45 6.87 0.65 3.56
C ILE A 45 5.38 0.44 3.79
N VAL A 46 5.00 -0.28 4.85
CA VAL A 46 3.60 -0.54 5.21
C VAL A 46 2.88 0.77 5.54
N GLY A 47 3.51 1.65 6.32
CA GLY A 47 2.92 2.95 6.68
C GLY A 47 2.67 3.84 5.47
N ILE A 48 3.65 3.93 4.55
CA ILE A 48 3.52 4.69 3.29
C ILE A 48 2.42 4.08 2.42
N PHE A 49 2.38 2.75 2.29
CA PHE A 49 1.36 2.06 1.52
C PHE A 49 -0.05 2.36 2.03
N ILE A 50 -0.26 2.27 3.35
CA ILE A 50 -1.56 2.57 3.96
C ILE A 50 -1.93 4.04 3.74
N PHE A 51 -0.97 4.95 3.88
CA PHE A 51 -1.20 6.38 3.64
C PHE A 51 -1.65 6.65 2.20
N LEU A 52 -0.92 6.12 1.20
CA LEU A 52 -1.25 6.27 -0.21
C LEU A 52 -2.58 5.58 -0.57
N TRP A 53 -2.82 4.39 -0.02
CA TRP A 53 -4.09 3.69 -0.17
C TRP A 53 -5.25 4.54 0.32
N SER A 54 -5.11 5.11 1.51
CA SER A 54 -6.14 5.92 2.14
C SER A 54 -6.41 7.21 1.37
N LEU A 55 -5.35 7.83 0.84
CA LEU A 55 -5.46 9.00 -0.02
C LEU A 55 -6.25 8.67 -1.30
N THR A 56 -5.89 7.59 -1.99
CA THR A 56 -6.52 7.22 -3.25
C THR A 56 -7.96 6.71 -3.10
N THR A 57 -8.29 6.04 -1.99
CA THR A 57 -9.68 5.67 -1.68
C THR A 57 -10.55 6.88 -1.31
N MET A 58 -9.95 7.95 -0.77
CA MET A 58 -10.63 9.24 -0.57
C MET A 58 -10.86 10.00 -1.87
N THR A 59 -9.84 10.11 -2.72
CA THR A 59 -9.92 10.83 -4.00
C THR A 59 -10.64 10.06 -5.09
N GLY A 60 -10.99 8.79 -4.86
CA GLY A 60 -11.62 7.93 -5.87
C GLY A 60 -10.65 7.48 -6.96
N THR A 61 -9.35 7.57 -6.72
CA THR A 61 -8.28 7.21 -7.66
C THR A 61 -7.58 5.90 -7.27
N SER A 62 -8.30 4.97 -6.64
CA SER A 62 -7.76 3.66 -6.22
C SER A 62 -7.18 2.88 -7.39
N ASP A 63 -7.76 3.04 -8.58
CA ASP A 63 -7.33 2.35 -9.79
C ASP A 63 -5.91 2.74 -10.22
N PHE A 64 -5.46 3.96 -9.85
CA PHE A 64 -4.10 4.39 -10.12
C PHE A 64 -3.05 3.59 -9.33
N LEU A 65 -3.36 3.18 -8.10
CA LEU A 65 -2.43 2.37 -7.30
C LEU A 65 -2.31 0.93 -7.82
N PHE A 66 -3.39 0.37 -8.37
CA PHE A 66 -3.38 -0.99 -8.92
C PHE A 66 -3.06 -1.05 -10.40
N SER A 67 -3.14 0.06 -11.13
CA SER A 67 -2.83 0.14 -12.57
C SER A 67 -1.55 -0.59 -13.00
N PRO A 68 -0.38 -0.38 -12.37
CA PRO A 68 0.84 -1.11 -12.77
C PRO A 68 0.73 -2.62 -12.51
N ILE A 69 0.03 -3.04 -11.46
CA ILE A 69 -0.17 -4.45 -11.12
C ILE A 69 -1.18 -5.09 -12.10
N ILE A 70 -2.27 -4.39 -12.40
CA ILE A 70 -3.30 -4.83 -13.36
C ILE A 70 -2.70 -4.90 -14.78
N ASN A 71 -1.82 -3.98 -15.17
CA ASN A 71 -1.16 -4.05 -16.48
C ASN A 71 -0.14 -5.20 -16.56
N LEU A 72 0.44 -5.62 -15.43
CA LEU A 72 1.36 -6.76 -15.37
C LEU A 72 0.64 -8.12 -15.35
N PHE A 73 -0.54 -8.21 -14.72
CA PHE A 73 -1.26 -9.49 -14.50
C PHE A 73 -2.59 -9.62 -15.24
N GLY A 74 -3.26 -8.51 -15.55
CA GLY A 74 -4.56 -8.44 -16.20
C GLY A 74 -4.45 -8.43 -17.72
N GLY A 75 -3.52 -9.21 -18.26
CA GLY A 75 -3.11 -9.31 -19.67
C GLY A 75 -4.08 -8.65 -20.64
N ASN A 76 -3.58 -7.66 -21.40
CA ASN A 76 -4.26 -7.09 -22.56
C ASN A 76 -4.80 -8.22 -23.44
N THR A 77 -6.03 -8.66 -23.20
CA THR A 77 -6.74 -9.50 -24.16
C THR A 77 -6.94 -8.56 -25.34
N PRO A 78 -6.32 -8.83 -26.51
CA PRO A 78 -6.65 -8.08 -27.70
C PRO A 78 -8.17 -8.08 -27.83
N PRO A 79 -8.81 -6.95 -28.18
CA PRO A 79 -10.24 -6.96 -28.45
C PRO A 79 -10.51 -8.12 -29.41
N ALA A 80 -11.49 -8.96 -29.07
CA ALA A 80 -11.85 -10.11 -29.88
C ALA A 80 -11.96 -9.65 -31.34
N PRO A 81 -11.43 -10.42 -32.32
CA PRO A 81 -11.52 -10.03 -33.73
C PRO A 81 -12.96 -9.62 -34.00
N SER A 82 -13.17 -8.36 -34.40
CA SER A 82 -14.47 -7.94 -34.89
C SER A 82 -14.68 -8.72 -36.18
N ASP A 83 -15.40 -9.84 -36.07
CA ASP A 83 -15.92 -10.54 -37.22
C ASP A 83 -16.70 -9.51 -38.05
N PHE A 84 -16.32 -9.42 -39.33
CA PHE A 84 -16.77 -8.49 -40.36
C PHE A 84 -18.26 -8.11 -40.29
#